data_AF-A0A2S6RK70-F1
#
_entry.id   AF-A0A2S6RK70-F1
#
_cell.length_a   1.000
_cell.length_b   1.000
_cell.length_c   1.000
_cell.angle_alpha   90.00
_cell.angle_beta   90.00
_cell.angle_gamma   90.00
#
_symmetry.space_group_name_H-M   'P 1'
#
loop_
_entity.id
_entity.type
_entity.pdbx_description
1 polymer ?
#
loop_
_entity_poly.entity_id
_entity_poly.type
_entity_poly.pdbx_seq_one_letter_code
_entity_poly.pdbx_strand_id
1 'polypeptide(L)'
;MFNKYISLILTLAFITLLKGQSASAEDQVIINGDAGGRLVQAAMYPQYVLFLKGGTTADQKANWVDKEYWASLDILEGEHKGKSVLFTLHPPRRGVTQPQWCYSGGGSKYVGRGITCLNEGTNKELRFKADIQWAVDAPDVFKDRDFAEYPNLPGKGGVEDLLDKVRFVISLD
;
A
#
# COMPACT_ATOMS: atom_id res chain seq x y z
N MET A 1 32.58 0.28 46.09
CA MET A 1 31.95 1.28 45.19
C MET A 1 31.82 0.79 43.74
N PHE A 2 32.66 -0.13 43.28
CA PHE A 2 32.69 -0.64 41.90
C PHE A 2 31.39 -1.29 41.39
N ASN A 3 30.68 -2.08 42.22
CA ASN A 3 29.44 -2.76 41.81
C ASN A 3 28.27 -1.83 41.47
N LYS A 4 28.24 -0.60 42.01
CA LYS A 4 27.16 0.36 41.71
C LYS A 4 27.29 0.97 40.31
N TYR A 5 28.52 1.10 39.81
CA TYR A 5 28.78 1.62 38.46
C TYR A 5 28.48 0.58 37.38
N ILE A 6 28.75 -0.70 37.65
CA ILE A 6 28.42 -1.79 36.72
C ILE A 6 26.90 -1.91 36.51
N SER A 7 26.13 -1.83 37.60
CA SER A 7 24.66 -1.86 37.50
C SER A 7 24.08 -0.64 36.79
N LEU A 8 24.73 0.52 36.88
CA LEU A 8 24.33 1.76 36.19
C LEU A 8 24.66 1.69 34.68
N ILE A 9 25.77 1.07 34.31
CA ILE A 9 26.18 0.89 32.90
C ILE A 9 25.29 -0.13 32.20
N LEU A 10 24.92 -1.22 32.88
CA LEU A 10 24.02 -2.25 32.35
C LEU A 10 22.59 -1.71 32.14
N THR A 11 22.08 -0.86 33.02
CA THR A 11 20.77 -0.23 32.81
C THR A 11 20.79 0.82 31.71
N LEU A 12 21.88 1.59 31.58
CA LEU A 12 22.03 2.53 30.46
C LEU A 12 22.09 1.82 29.10
N ALA A 13 22.79 0.69 29.03
CA ALA A 13 22.88 -0.14 27.81
C ALA A 13 21.54 -0.79 27.44
N PHE A 14 20.71 -1.13 28.42
CA PHE A 14 19.38 -1.69 28.16
C PHE A 14 18.39 -0.63 27.63
N ILE A 15 18.49 0.62 28.11
CA ILE A 15 17.64 1.73 27.66
C ILE A 15 18.02 2.21 26.25
N THR A 16 19.29 2.12 25.85
CA THR A 16 19.72 2.44 24.48
C THR A 16 19.34 1.36 23.47
N LEU A 17 19.27 0.08 23.87
CA LEU A 17 18.80 -1.00 22.98
C LEU A 17 17.30 -0.90 22.66
N LEU A 18 16.47 -0.42 23.59
CA LEU A 18 15.02 -0.27 23.40
C LEU A 18 14.62 0.89 22.49
N LYS A 19 15.54 1.80 22.15
CA LYS A 19 15.29 2.94 21.24
C LYS A 19 15.57 2.62 19.77
N GLY A 20 15.95 1.39 19.42
CA GLY A 20 16.45 1.03 18.09
C GLY A 20 15.43 0.49 17.09
N GLN A 21 14.16 0.30 17.45
CA GLN A 21 13.16 -0.28 16.52
C GLN A 21 11.80 0.38 16.67
N SER A 22 11.75 1.70 16.61
CA SER A 22 10.55 2.37 16.11
C SER A 22 10.76 2.54 14.61
N ALA A 23 10.10 1.69 13.80
CA ALA A 23 9.94 1.93 12.37
C ALA A 23 9.42 3.37 12.23
N SER A 24 10.24 4.23 11.64
CA SER A 24 9.92 5.64 11.53
C SER A 24 8.74 5.79 10.57
N ALA A 25 7.84 6.72 10.87
CA ALA A 25 6.77 7.13 9.94
C ALA A 25 7.30 7.68 8.58
N GLU A 26 8.62 7.74 8.40
CA GLU A 26 9.32 8.14 7.19
C GLU A 26 9.36 7.01 6.13
N ASP A 27 9.17 5.75 6.55
CA ASP A 27 9.27 4.55 5.70
C ASP A 27 7.93 4.13 5.07
N GLN A 28 6.91 4.98 5.14
CA GLN A 28 5.60 4.70 4.54
C GLN A 28 5.07 5.85 3.68
N VAL A 29 4.31 5.50 2.65
CA VAL A 29 3.44 6.43 1.90
C VAL A 29 1.99 6.12 2.26
N ILE A 30 1.25 7.13 2.69
CA ILE A 30 -0.15 7.01 3.07
C ILE A 30 -1.00 7.82 2.10
N ILE A 31 -1.98 7.16 1.48
CA ILE A 31 -2.91 7.75 0.52
C ILE A 31 -4.32 7.52 1.05
N ASN A 32 -5.00 8.60 1.42
CA ASN A 32 -6.41 8.53 1.80
C ASN A 32 -7.26 8.57 0.52
N GLY A 33 -8.08 7.55 0.31
CA GLY A 33 -9.02 7.46 -0.79
C GLY A 33 -10.43 7.89 -0.37
N ASP A 34 -11.08 8.65 -1.23
CA ASP A 34 -12.50 8.97 -1.13
C ASP A 34 -13.35 7.75 -1.55
N ALA A 35 -14.61 7.75 -1.12
CA ALA A 35 -15.58 6.74 -1.54
C ALA A 35 -15.76 6.73 -3.06
N GLY A 36 -15.89 5.53 -3.62
CA GLY A 36 -16.01 5.29 -5.05
C GLY A 36 -14.68 4.94 -5.74
N GLY A 37 -13.66 4.52 -4.97
CA GLY A 37 -12.55 3.73 -5.53
C GLY A 37 -13.03 2.36 -6.00
N ARG A 38 -12.17 1.55 -6.63
CA ARG A 38 -12.53 0.22 -7.16
C ARG A 38 -11.36 -0.75 -7.05
N LEU A 39 -11.67 -2.02 -6.80
CA LEU A 39 -10.70 -3.12 -6.90
C LEU A 39 -11.16 -4.06 -8.02
N VAL A 40 -10.43 -4.05 -9.14
CA VAL A 40 -10.82 -4.78 -10.36
C VAL A 40 -9.89 -5.95 -10.60
N GLN A 41 -10.43 -7.15 -10.71
CA GLN A 41 -9.64 -8.33 -11.05
C GLN A 41 -9.16 -8.23 -12.51
N ALA A 42 -7.84 -8.24 -12.71
CA ALA A 42 -7.24 -8.01 -14.03
C ALA A 42 -6.83 -9.31 -14.75
N ALA A 43 -6.65 -10.40 -13.99
CA ALA A 43 -6.35 -11.73 -14.53
C ALA A 43 -6.80 -12.81 -13.54
N MET A 44 -6.25 -14.02 -13.66
CA MET A 44 -6.41 -15.03 -12.60
C MET A 44 -5.87 -14.50 -11.27
N TYR A 45 -6.48 -14.97 -10.17
CA TYR A 45 -5.98 -14.70 -8.83
C TYR A 45 -4.48 -15.02 -8.76
N PRO A 46 -3.64 -14.14 -8.18
CA PRO A 46 -4.01 -13.00 -7.32
C PRO A 46 -3.93 -11.60 -7.98
N GLN A 47 -4.06 -11.44 -9.30
CA GLN A 47 -3.76 -10.15 -9.97
C GLN A 47 -4.94 -9.17 -10.07
N TYR A 48 -4.72 -7.93 -9.59
CA TYR A 48 -5.72 -6.85 -9.52
C TYR A 48 -5.20 -5.50 -10.02
N VAL A 49 -6.14 -4.63 -10.33
CA VAL A 49 -5.93 -3.20 -10.51
C VAL A 49 -6.74 -2.46 -9.43
N LEU A 50 -6.04 -1.71 -8.59
CA LEU A 50 -6.64 -0.85 -7.58
C LEU A 50 -6.78 0.57 -8.12
N PHE A 51 -8.00 1.10 -8.02
CA PHE A 51 -8.34 2.48 -8.33
C PHE A 51 -8.73 3.20 -7.05
N LEU A 52 -8.03 4.29 -6.72
CA LEU A 52 -8.36 5.16 -5.59
C LEU A 52 -8.86 6.50 -6.10
N LYS A 53 -10.08 6.86 -5.70
CA LYS A 53 -10.61 8.20 -5.93
C LYS A 53 -10.03 9.17 -4.89
N GLY A 54 -9.73 10.41 -5.27
CA GLY A 54 -9.39 11.46 -4.30
C GLY A 54 -7.93 11.52 -3.81
N GLY A 55 -6.99 10.85 -4.49
CA GLY A 55 -5.57 10.95 -4.15
C GLY A 55 -4.88 12.23 -4.66
N THR A 56 -3.80 12.65 -3.98
CA THR A 56 -2.96 13.77 -4.42
C THR A 56 -1.74 13.30 -5.20
N THR A 57 -1.25 14.16 -6.10
CA THR A 57 -0.03 13.92 -6.89
C THR A 57 1.25 14.23 -6.13
N ALA A 58 1.17 14.96 -5.01
CA ALA A 58 2.33 15.28 -4.19
C ALA A 58 2.92 14.03 -3.53
N ASP A 59 2.06 13.05 -3.24
CA ASP A 59 2.44 11.77 -2.60
C ASP A 59 2.98 10.74 -3.60
N GLN A 60 2.86 11.00 -4.92
CA GLN A 60 3.50 10.23 -5.98
C GLN A 60 4.99 10.57 -6.02
N LYS A 61 5.79 10.07 -5.06
CA LYS A 61 7.21 10.45 -4.94
C LYS A 61 7.93 10.19 -6.28
N ALA A 62 8.77 11.15 -6.68
CA ALA A 62 9.60 11.07 -7.89
C ALA A 62 10.69 9.98 -7.84
N ASN A 63 10.91 9.35 -6.68
CA ASN A 63 12.00 8.42 -6.41
C ASN A 63 11.55 6.98 -6.16
N TRP A 64 10.37 6.56 -6.65
CA TRP A 64 9.98 5.15 -6.51
C TRP A 64 10.99 4.33 -7.29
N VAL A 65 11.72 3.47 -6.58
CA VAL A 65 12.74 2.60 -7.13
C VAL A 65 12.05 1.42 -7.81
N ASP A 66 12.70 0.83 -8.81
CA ASP A 66 12.21 -0.35 -9.52
C ASP A 66 12.31 -1.62 -8.62
N LYS A 67 11.57 -1.63 -7.50
CA LYS A 67 11.40 -2.77 -6.60
C LYS A 67 9.92 -3.04 -6.36
N GLU A 68 9.63 -4.25 -5.89
CA GLU A 68 8.30 -4.60 -5.41
C GLU A 68 8.05 -3.96 -4.05
N TYR A 69 6.85 -3.40 -3.86
CA TYR A 69 6.47 -2.74 -2.61
C TYR A 69 5.33 -3.50 -1.93
N TRP A 70 5.42 -3.67 -0.62
CA TRP A 70 4.29 -4.15 0.17
C TRP A 70 3.32 -3.01 0.46
N ALA A 71 2.02 -3.29 0.42
CA ALA A 71 1.01 -2.31 0.76
C ALA A 71 -0.21 -2.94 1.45
N SER A 72 -0.88 -2.13 2.26
CA SER A 72 -2.16 -2.46 2.88
C SER A 72 -3.22 -1.47 2.44
N LEU A 73 -4.41 -1.96 2.11
CA LEU A 73 -5.62 -1.16 1.92
C LEU A 73 -6.52 -1.32 3.14
N ASP A 74 -6.49 -0.33 4.03
CA ASP A 74 -7.28 -0.32 5.25
C ASP A 74 -8.68 0.25 4.95
N ILE A 75 -9.74 -0.49 5.30
CA ILE A 75 -11.14 -0.15 5.04
C ILE A 75 -11.68 0.68 6.21
N LEU A 76 -12.01 1.95 5.96
CA LEU A 76 -12.38 2.89 7.03
C LEU A 76 -13.88 2.98 7.27
N GLU A 77 -14.68 2.69 6.25
CA GLU A 77 -16.15 2.73 6.25
C GLU A 77 -16.71 1.53 5.48
N GLY A 78 -18.00 1.21 5.68
CA GLY A 78 -18.67 0.09 5.02
C GLY A 78 -18.75 -1.20 5.84
N GLU A 79 -19.22 -2.26 5.17
CA GLU A 79 -19.40 -3.60 5.76
C GLU A 79 -18.10 -4.20 6.30
N HIS A 80 -16.98 -3.94 5.64
CA HIS A 80 -15.67 -4.47 5.99
C HIS A 80 -14.81 -3.49 6.80
N LYS A 81 -15.43 -2.48 7.42
CA LYS A 81 -14.73 -1.51 8.26
C LYS A 81 -13.83 -2.18 9.29
N GLY A 82 -12.60 -1.69 9.40
CA GLY A 82 -11.59 -2.19 10.34
C GLY A 82 -10.73 -3.33 9.76
N LYS A 83 -11.14 -3.91 8.62
CA LYS A 83 -10.31 -4.88 7.90
C LYS A 83 -9.36 -4.21 6.93
N SER A 84 -8.36 -4.97 6.51
CA SER A 84 -7.32 -4.57 5.56
C SER A 84 -7.18 -5.59 4.45
N VAL A 85 -6.69 -5.18 3.28
CA VAL A 85 -6.28 -6.11 2.22
C VAL A 85 -4.79 -5.94 1.96
N LEU A 86 -4.04 -7.04 1.94
CA LEU A 86 -2.59 -7.04 1.72
C LEU A 86 -2.27 -7.17 0.23
N PHE A 87 -1.28 -6.39 -0.22
CA PHE A 87 -0.82 -6.38 -1.61
C PHE A 87 0.70 -6.36 -1.71
N THR A 88 1.19 -6.87 -2.82
CA THR A 88 2.45 -6.41 -3.43
C THR A 88 2.14 -5.56 -4.67
N LEU A 89 2.94 -4.52 -4.91
CA LEU A 89 2.77 -3.58 -6.01
C LEU A 89 3.85 -3.77 -7.06
N HIS A 90 3.42 -3.81 -8.31
CA HIS A 90 4.32 -4.00 -9.45
C HIS A 90 5.03 -2.68 -9.78
N PRO A 91 6.37 -2.64 -9.93
CA PRO A 91 7.09 -1.48 -10.44
C PRO A 91 7.14 -1.41 -11.97
N PRO A 92 7.53 -0.25 -12.54
CA PRO A 92 7.91 -0.19 -13.95
C PRO A 92 8.94 -1.25 -14.32
N ARG A 93 8.96 -1.64 -15.60
CA ARG A 93 9.99 -2.54 -16.11
C ARG A 93 11.27 -1.74 -16.38
N ARG A 94 12.42 -2.38 -16.16
CA ARG A 94 13.75 -1.83 -16.48
C ARG A 94 13.77 -1.20 -17.87
N GLY A 95 14.19 0.07 -17.93
CA GLY A 95 14.26 0.84 -19.19
C GLY A 95 12.97 1.57 -19.56
N VAL A 96 11.91 1.48 -18.74
CA VAL A 96 10.67 2.24 -18.90
C VAL A 96 10.46 3.11 -17.66
N THR A 97 10.48 4.43 -17.84
CA THR A 97 10.32 5.40 -16.74
C THR A 97 8.89 5.52 -16.23
N GLN A 98 7.92 4.91 -16.91
CA GLN A 98 6.49 4.91 -16.57
C GLN A 98 5.97 3.48 -16.45
N PRO A 99 4.97 3.21 -15.60
CA PRO A 99 4.32 1.91 -15.59
C PRO A 99 3.71 1.55 -16.95
N GLN A 100 4.03 0.36 -17.46
CA GLN A 100 3.51 -0.11 -18.75
C GLN A 100 1.98 -0.19 -18.77
N TRP A 101 1.34 -0.32 -17.61
CA TRP A 101 -0.11 -0.39 -17.46
C TRP A 101 -0.82 0.96 -17.37
N CYS A 102 -0.12 2.10 -17.55
CA CYS A 102 -0.75 3.43 -17.60
C CYS A 102 -1.56 3.68 -18.89
N TYR A 103 -1.59 2.72 -19.82
CA TYR A 103 -2.44 2.75 -21.01
C TYR A 103 -3.60 1.77 -20.84
N SER A 104 -4.82 2.24 -21.10
CA SER A 104 -5.97 1.35 -21.24
C SER A 104 -6.06 0.78 -22.66
N GLY A 105 -6.72 -0.37 -22.84
CA GLY A 105 -6.98 -0.93 -24.17
C GLY A 105 -7.80 -0.01 -25.10
N GLY A 106 -8.55 0.95 -24.52
CA GLY A 106 -9.31 1.97 -25.25
C GLY A 106 -8.56 3.27 -25.52
N GLY A 107 -7.27 3.36 -25.20
CA GLY A 107 -6.43 4.53 -25.52
C GLY A 107 -6.49 5.68 -24.52
N SER A 108 -7.27 5.59 -23.44
CA SER A 108 -7.18 6.54 -22.32
C SER A 108 -5.78 6.48 -21.71
N LYS A 109 -5.12 7.65 -21.64
CA LYS A 109 -3.75 7.81 -21.14
C LYS A 109 -3.79 8.27 -19.69
N TYR A 110 -3.17 7.49 -18.81
CA TYR A 110 -2.84 7.94 -17.47
C TYR A 110 -1.40 8.47 -17.48
N VAL A 111 -1.13 9.49 -16.68
CA VAL A 111 0.23 9.99 -16.48
C VAL A 111 0.94 9.07 -15.48
N GLY A 112 1.95 8.33 -15.94
CA GLY A 112 2.70 7.39 -15.11
C GLY A 112 3.78 8.07 -14.27
N ARG A 113 3.84 7.73 -12.98
CA ARG A 113 4.92 8.14 -12.04
C ARG A 113 5.22 7.00 -11.07
N GLY A 114 6.43 6.44 -11.12
CA GLY A 114 6.80 5.34 -10.21
C GLY A 114 5.94 4.11 -10.45
N ILE A 115 5.27 3.58 -9.43
CA ILE A 115 4.40 2.39 -9.47
C ILE A 115 2.91 2.74 -9.66
N THR A 116 2.58 4.02 -9.80
CA THR A 116 1.20 4.52 -9.93
C THR A 116 0.97 5.25 -11.26
N CYS A 117 -0.29 5.22 -11.71
CA CYS A 117 -0.77 6.00 -12.85
C CYS A 117 -1.87 6.96 -12.41
N LEU A 118 -1.85 8.20 -12.91
CA LEU A 118 -2.85 9.22 -12.59
C LEU A 118 -3.77 9.50 -13.78
N ASN A 119 -5.08 9.50 -13.55
CA ASN A 119 -6.04 10.09 -14.47
C ASN A 119 -6.30 11.56 -14.08
N GLU A 120 -5.73 12.50 -14.85
CA GLU A 120 -5.97 13.92 -14.64
C GLU A 120 -7.34 14.31 -15.22
N GLY A 121 -8.25 14.80 -14.38
CA GLY A 121 -9.60 15.19 -14.80
C GLY A 121 -10.53 15.50 -13.63
N THR A 122 -11.83 15.59 -13.91
CA THR A 122 -12.89 15.90 -12.91
C THR A 122 -13.02 14.81 -11.85
N ASN A 123 -12.70 13.56 -12.20
CA ASN A 123 -12.69 12.41 -11.29
C ASN A 123 -11.26 11.90 -11.12
N LYS A 124 -10.42 12.68 -10.41
CA LYS A 124 -9.01 12.31 -10.15
C LYS A 124 -8.93 10.93 -9.52
N GLU A 125 -8.15 10.07 -10.17
CA GLU A 125 -8.04 8.66 -9.81
C GLU A 125 -6.58 8.21 -9.89
N LEU A 126 -6.14 7.54 -8.83
CA LEU A 126 -4.85 6.86 -8.76
C LEU A 126 -5.04 5.39 -9.08
N ARG A 127 -4.14 4.83 -9.90
CA ARG A 127 -4.21 3.46 -10.35
C ARG A 127 -2.92 2.71 -10.02
N PHE A 128 -3.07 1.55 -9.40
CA PHE A 128 -1.99 0.63 -9.07
C PHE A 128 -2.25 -0.74 -9.69
N LYS A 129 -1.20 -1.41 -10.15
CA LYS A 129 -1.25 -2.85 -10.44
C LYS A 129 -0.71 -3.57 -9.22
N ALA A 130 -1.49 -4.52 -8.71
CA ALA A 130 -1.20 -5.17 -7.44
C ALA A 130 -1.52 -6.66 -7.50
N ASP A 131 -0.74 -7.46 -6.78
CA ASP A 131 -1.08 -8.84 -6.48
C ASP A 131 -1.52 -8.90 -5.02
N ILE A 132 -2.70 -9.47 -4.76
CA ILE A 132 -3.19 -9.68 -3.39
C ILE A 132 -2.38 -10.80 -2.75
N GLN A 133 -2.10 -10.65 -1.46
CA GLN A 133 -1.30 -11.59 -0.68
C GLN A 133 -2.09 -12.16 0.49
N TRP A 134 -1.63 -13.30 1.01
CA TRP A 134 -2.21 -13.91 2.22
C TRP A 134 -1.74 -13.19 3.47
N ALA A 135 -2.55 -13.19 4.52
CA ALA A 135 -2.20 -12.53 5.78
C ALA A 135 -0.92 -13.09 6.41
N VAL A 136 -0.65 -14.38 6.21
CA VAL A 136 0.55 -15.06 6.71
C VAL A 136 1.85 -14.52 6.11
N ASP A 137 1.78 -13.92 4.91
CA ASP A 137 2.93 -13.36 4.22
C ASP A 137 3.16 -11.88 4.59
N ALA A 138 2.33 -11.32 5.48
CA ALA A 138 2.44 -9.93 5.89
C ALA A 138 3.82 -9.64 6.51
N PRO A 139 4.56 -8.63 6.00
CA PRO A 139 5.78 -8.18 6.65
C PRO A 139 5.46 -7.58 8.03
N ASP A 140 6.48 -7.47 8.89
CA ASP A 140 6.35 -6.99 10.26
C ASP A 140 5.61 -5.64 10.38
N VAL A 141 5.75 -4.78 9.38
CA VAL A 141 5.10 -3.47 9.30
C VAL A 141 3.57 -3.54 9.15
N PHE A 142 3.05 -4.68 8.68
CA PHE A 142 1.63 -4.92 8.43
C PHE A 142 1.03 -6.01 9.34
N LYS A 143 1.83 -6.71 10.16
CA LYS A 143 1.41 -7.90 10.91
C LYS A 143 0.25 -7.71 11.90
N ASP A 144 0.08 -6.49 12.42
CA ASP A 144 -0.95 -6.19 13.43
C ASP A 144 -2.32 -5.84 12.81
N ARG A 145 -2.48 -5.97 11.49
CA ARG A 145 -3.75 -5.70 10.78
C ARG A 145 -4.66 -6.92 10.75
N ASP A 146 -5.96 -6.67 10.81
CA ASP A 146 -6.99 -7.67 10.54
C ASP A 146 -7.22 -7.77 9.03
N PHE A 147 -6.79 -8.86 8.40
CA PHE A 147 -6.85 -8.99 6.94
C PHE A 147 -8.12 -9.67 6.45
N ALA A 148 -8.78 -9.05 5.47
CA ALA A 148 -9.77 -9.69 4.65
C ALA A 148 -9.06 -10.61 3.65
N GLU A 149 -9.20 -11.92 3.83
CA GLU A 149 -8.71 -12.93 2.90
C GLU A 149 -9.83 -13.42 1.97
N TYR A 150 -9.45 -13.98 0.82
CA TYR A 150 -10.39 -14.69 -0.07
C TYR A 150 -11.27 -15.66 0.72
N PRO A 151 -12.62 -15.68 0.57
CA PRO A 151 -13.50 -14.98 -0.37
C PRO A 151 -14.05 -13.62 0.09
N ASN A 152 -13.60 -13.12 1.24
CA ASN A 152 -14.18 -11.98 1.95
C ASN A 152 -13.62 -10.63 1.50
N LEU A 153 -12.97 -10.61 0.33
CA LEU A 153 -12.48 -9.37 -0.25
C LEU A 153 -13.65 -8.54 -0.78
N PRO A 154 -13.59 -7.21 -0.64
CA PRO A 154 -14.48 -6.33 -1.41
C PRO A 154 -14.25 -6.62 -2.91
N GLY A 155 -15.30 -6.76 -3.73
CA GLY A 155 -15.15 -6.93 -5.18
C GLY A 155 -15.23 -8.36 -5.71
N LYS A 156 -15.56 -9.37 -4.90
CA LYS A 156 -15.63 -10.76 -5.40
C LYS A 156 -16.85 -11.03 -6.30
N GLY A 157 -17.80 -10.09 -6.38
CA GLY A 157 -19.09 -10.24 -7.05
C GLY A 157 -19.11 -9.95 -8.56
N GLY A 158 -18.05 -10.16 -9.34
CA GLY A 158 -18.08 -10.08 -10.81
C GLY A 158 -18.46 -8.72 -11.45
N VAL A 159 -18.72 -7.71 -10.63
CA VAL A 159 -19.01 -6.32 -10.97
C VAL A 159 -18.07 -5.48 -10.10
N GLU A 160 -17.60 -4.35 -10.63
CA GLU A 160 -16.72 -3.43 -9.90
C GLU A 160 -17.37 -3.03 -8.56
N ASP A 161 -16.95 -3.61 -7.44
CA ASP A 161 -17.42 -3.13 -6.14
C ASP A 161 -16.71 -1.83 -5.83
N LEU A 162 -17.53 -0.83 -5.50
CA LEU A 162 -17.05 0.46 -5.06
C LEU A 162 -16.42 0.28 -3.69
N LEU A 163 -15.17 0.71 -3.58
CA LEU A 163 -14.53 0.89 -2.30
C LEU A 163 -15.20 2.08 -1.62
N ASP A 164 -15.61 1.87 -0.38
CA ASP A 164 -15.92 2.95 0.54
C ASP A 164 -14.65 3.76 0.85
N LYS A 165 -14.72 4.62 1.86
CA LYS A 165 -13.55 5.37 2.30
C LYS A 165 -12.44 4.41 2.75
N VAL A 166 -11.25 4.57 2.17
CA VAL A 166 -10.11 3.68 2.39
C VAL A 166 -8.84 4.48 2.68
N ARG A 167 -7.87 3.82 3.31
CA ARG A 167 -6.51 4.33 3.45
C ARG A 167 -5.55 3.30 2.88
N PHE A 168 -4.80 3.71 1.88
CA PHE A 168 -3.79 2.87 1.25
C PHE A 168 -2.42 3.23 1.82
N VAL A 169 -1.74 2.24 2.39
CA VAL A 169 -0.45 2.39 3.08
C VAL A 169 0.58 1.55 2.36
N ILE A 170 1.62 2.17 1.82
CA ILE A 170 2.71 1.52 1.10
C ILE A 170 3.95 1.56 1.99
N SER A 171 4.58 0.42 2.25
CA SER A 171 5.88 0.34 2.92
C SER A 171 6.99 0.60 1.91
N LEU A 172 7.97 1.42 2.28
CA LEU A 172 9.13 1.78 1.47
C LEU A 172 10.38 0.95 1.80
N ASP A 173 10.29 0.09 2.81
CA ASP A 173 11.37 -0.78 3.30
C ASP A 173 11.78 -1.84 2.26
#